data_AF-A0AAU1PG91-F1
#
_entry.id   AF-A0AAU1PG91-F1
#
_cell.length_a   1.000
_cell.length_b   1.000
_cell.length_c   1.000
_cell.angle_alpha   90.00
_cell.angle_beta   90.00
_cell.angle_gamma   90.00
#
_symmetry.space_group_name_H-M   'P 1'
#
loop_
_entity.id
_entity.type
_entity.pdbx_description
1 polymer ?
#
loop_
_entity_poly.entity_id
_entity_poly.type
_entity_poly.pdbx_seq_one_letter_code
_entity_poly.pdbx_strand_id
1 'polypeptide(L)'
;MIAHDLFAYKITAVLIRAGLPIAATPDHSLEAGAHISVDDTSDPPVALVEWRAHPSLNAHFLTVPHDQLLTDPKVRTRQTAIRAMNTAITAVLEAEGHRVRKGEDLDDLWVGQLVVTGPEQGPETENPRPAV
;
A
#
# COMPACT_ATOMS: atom_id res chain seq x y z
N MET A 1 -0.52 -13.76 13.58
CA MET A 1 -1.32 -12.78 14.33
C MET A 1 -0.44 -11.71 14.98
N ILE A 2 0.24 -11.92 16.13
CA ILE A 2 1.04 -10.85 16.79
C ILE A 2 2.11 -10.25 15.85
N ALA A 3 2.81 -11.08 15.07
CA ALA A 3 3.83 -10.61 14.14
C ALA A 3 3.25 -9.80 12.96
N HIS A 4 2.08 -10.21 12.45
CA HIS A 4 1.35 -9.53 11.37
C HIS A 4 0.84 -8.16 11.83
N ASP A 5 0.16 -8.11 12.98
CA ASP A 5 -0.35 -6.86 13.56
C ASP A 5 0.79 -5.87 13.85
N LEU A 6 1.91 -6.37 14.39
CA LEU A 6 3.10 -5.56 14.63
C LEU A 6 3.70 -5.03 13.33
N PHE A 7 3.67 -5.83 12.26
CA PHE A 7 4.14 -5.39 10.95
C PHE A 7 3.24 -4.29 10.38
N ALA A 8 1.92 -4.47 10.39
CA ALA A 8 0.97 -3.44 9.97
C ALA A 8 1.14 -2.14 10.76
N TYR A 9 1.33 -2.25 12.07
CA TYR A 9 1.58 -1.11 12.95
C TYR A 9 2.85 -0.35 12.56
N LYS A 10 3.95 -1.06 12.26
CA LYS A 10 5.20 -0.43 11.81
C LYS A 10 5.03 0.33 10.49
N ILE A 11 4.37 -0.28 9.50
CA ILE A 11 4.05 0.39 8.23
C ILE A 11 3.21 1.63 8.47
N THR A 12 2.16 1.52 9.29
CA THR A 12 1.29 2.64 9.66
C THR A 12 2.08 3.77 10.31
N ALA A 13 2.96 3.46 11.27
CA ALA A 13 3.79 4.45 11.95
C ALA A 13 4.75 5.16 10.98
N VAL A 14 5.36 4.44 10.04
CA VAL A 14 6.22 5.03 8.99
C VAL A 14 5.44 6.05 8.16
N LEU A 15 4.26 5.68 7.67
CA LEU A 15 3.44 6.55 6.83
C LEU A 15 2.96 7.80 7.61
N ILE A 16 2.56 7.65 8.87
CA ILE A 16 2.19 8.78 9.74
C ILE A 16 3.38 9.73 9.94
N ARG A 17 4.58 9.21 10.22
CA ARG A 17 5.79 10.05 10.36
C ARG A 17 6.11 10.83 9.09
N ALA A 18 5.82 10.26 7.92
CA ALA A 18 5.97 10.93 6.63
C ALA A 18 4.85 11.94 6.33
N GLY A 19 3.88 12.12 7.23
CA GLY A 19 2.76 13.05 7.07
C GLY A 19 1.65 12.53 6.14
N LEU A 20 1.62 11.22 5.86
CA LEU A 20 0.59 10.61 5.02
C LEU A 20 -0.65 10.28 5.86
N PRO A 21 -1.86 10.66 5.43
CA PRO A 21 -3.09 10.35 6.15
C PRO A 21 -3.40 8.85 6.07
N ILE A 22 -3.90 8.31 7.17
CA ILE A 22 -4.32 6.91 7.29
C ILE A 22 -5.85 6.85 7.33
N ALA A 23 -6.45 5.98 6.50
CA ALA A 23 -7.87 5.69 6.56
C ALA A 23 -8.13 4.66 7.68
N ALA A 24 -8.90 5.05 8.70
CA ALA A 24 -9.14 4.25 9.90
C ALA A 24 -10.24 3.20 9.71
N THR A 25 -11.11 3.40 8.72
CA THR A 25 -12.22 2.50 8.38
C THR A 25 -11.89 1.68 7.14
N PRO A 26 -12.42 0.45 6.99
CA PRO A 26 -12.36 -0.28 5.71
C PRO A 26 -13.32 0.28 4.64
N ASP A 27 -14.19 1.25 4.96
CA ASP A 27 -15.16 1.81 4.00
C ASP A 27 -14.56 2.92 3.13
N HIS A 28 -14.52 2.70 1.80
CA HIS A 28 -13.91 3.61 0.81
C HIS A 28 -14.74 4.87 0.55
N SER A 29 -15.96 4.93 1.07
CA SER A 29 -16.89 6.06 0.93
C SER A 29 -16.78 7.09 2.06
N LEU A 30 -16.03 6.78 3.12
CA LEU A 30 -15.99 7.61 4.32
C LEU A 30 -14.71 8.46 4.40
N GLU A 31 -13.57 7.92 3.99
CA GLU A 31 -12.27 8.55 4.23
C GLU A 31 -11.32 8.41 3.03
N ALA A 32 -10.45 9.40 2.88
CA ALA A 32 -9.29 9.35 1.99
C ALA A 32 -8.02 9.09 2.80
N GLY A 33 -7.06 8.38 2.22
CA GLY A 33 -5.82 8.04 2.89
C GLY A 33 -5.28 6.66 2.53
N ALA A 34 -4.15 6.31 3.12
CA ALA A 34 -3.60 4.96 3.04
C ALA A 34 -4.41 4.03 3.96
N HIS A 35 -4.95 2.97 3.40
CA HIS A 35 -5.51 1.86 4.15
C HIS A 35 -4.50 0.72 4.17
N ILE A 36 -4.29 0.13 5.34
CA ILE A 36 -3.33 -0.95 5.54
C ILE A 36 -4.08 -2.17 6.03
N SER A 37 -3.89 -3.29 5.34
CA SER A 37 -4.28 -4.62 5.79
C SER A 37 -3.07 -5.55 5.78
N VAL A 38 -3.21 -6.73 6.39
CA VAL A 38 -2.17 -7.76 6.40
C VAL A 38 -2.70 -9.04 5.78
N ASP A 39 -1.80 -9.76 5.12
CA ASP A 39 -2.09 -11.13 4.69
C ASP A 39 -1.68 -12.08 5.83
N ASP A 40 -2.68 -12.48 6.63
CA ASP A 40 -2.50 -13.38 7.78
C ASP A 40 -2.02 -14.79 7.39
N THR A 41 -2.06 -15.13 6.09
CA THR A 41 -1.62 -16.43 5.58
C THR A 41 -0.15 -16.44 5.15
N SER A 42 0.46 -15.26 5.03
CA SER A 42 1.86 -15.11 4.62
C SER A 42 2.85 -15.28 5.77
N ASP A 43 3.95 -15.99 5.51
CA ASP A 43 5.13 -16.05 6.40
C ASP A 43 6.41 -15.96 5.53
N PRO A 44 7.21 -14.87 5.63
CA PRO A 44 7.11 -13.76 6.59
C PRO A 44 5.88 -12.86 6.36
N PRO A 45 5.49 -12.03 7.36
CA PRO A 45 4.33 -11.14 7.24
C PRO A 45 4.39 -10.19 6.05
N VAL A 46 3.26 -10.07 5.37
CA VAL A 46 3.04 -9.16 4.24
C VAL A 46 1.96 -8.15 4.60
N ALA A 47 2.20 -6.88 4.29
CA ALA A 47 1.21 -5.81 4.41
C ALA A 47 0.74 -5.37 3.02
N LEU A 48 -0.54 -5.09 2.92
CA LEU A 48 -1.19 -4.58 1.73
C LEU A 48 -1.57 -3.13 2.00
N VAL A 49 -1.06 -2.21 1.18
CA VAL A 49 -1.32 -0.78 1.31
C VAL A 49 -2.08 -0.29 0.09
N GLU A 50 -3.26 0.25 0.31
CA GLU A 50 -4.08 0.84 -0.74
C GLU A 50 -4.23 2.34 -0.49
N TRP A 51 -3.97 3.17 -1.50
CA TRP A 51 -4.34 4.57 -1.43
C TRP A 51 -5.79 4.81 -1.87
N ARG A 52 -6.58 5.43 -1.00
CA ARG A 52 -7.95 5.83 -1.27
C ARG A 52 -8.02 7.31 -1.64
N ALA A 53 -8.43 7.58 -2.87
CA ALA A 53 -8.77 8.92 -3.32
C ALA A 53 -10.02 9.44 -2.58
N HIS A 54 -10.29 10.74 -2.72
CA HIS A 54 -11.43 11.40 -2.09
C HIS A 54 -12.76 10.65 -2.34
N PRO A 55 -13.64 10.48 -1.33
CA PRO A 55 -14.87 9.70 -1.46
C PRO A 55 -15.76 10.09 -2.65
N SER A 56 -15.84 11.37 -2.98
CA SER A 56 -16.60 11.84 -4.15
C SER A 56 -16.06 11.33 -5.49
N LEU A 57 -14.75 11.09 -5.61
CA LEU A 57 -14.13 10.52 -6.80
C LEU A 57 -14.37 9.00 -6.86
N ASN A 58 -14.33 8.31 -5.71
CA ASN A 58 -14.69 6.89 -5.62
C ASN A 58 -16.17 6.68 -5.98
N ALA A 59 -17.07 7.47 -5.40
CA ALA A 59 -18.50 7.42 -5.70
C ALA A 59 -18.78 7.66 -7.19
N HIS A 60 -18.13 8.68 -7.78
CA HIS A 60 -18.26 8.94 -9.21
C HIS A 60 -17.79 7.75 -10.05
N PHE A 61 -16.61 7.20 -9.77
CA PHE A 61 -16.06 6.03 -10.49
C PHE A 61 -17.03 4.84 -10.53
N LEU A 62 -17.71 4.55 -9.42
CA LEU A 62 -18.69 3.46 -9.34
C LEU A 62 -19.95 3.69 -10.19
N THR A 63 -20.23 4.92 -10.59
CA THR A 63 -21.38 5.28 -11.44
C THR A 63 -21.06 5.38 -12.93
N VAL A 64 -19.79 5.43 -13.30
CA VAL A 64 -19.38 5.61 -14.70
C VAL A 64 -19.48 4.26 -15.44
N PRO A 65 -20.15 4.20 -16.61
CA PRO A 65 -20.17 3.02 -17.45
C PRO A 65 -18.76 2.57 -17.85
N HIS A 66 -18.54 1.26 -17.96
CA HIS A 66 -17.21 0.70 -18.21
C HIS A 66 -16.54 1.24 -19.49
N ASP A 67 -17.32 1.43 -20.56
CA ASP A 67 -16.89 1.99 -21.85
C ASP A 67 -16.48 3.47 -21.78
N GLN A 68 -16.80 4.15 -20.68
CA GLN A 68 -16.49 5.57 -20.45
C GLN A 68 -15.39 5.80 -19.41
N LEU A 69 -14.90 4.74 -18.74
CA LEU A 69 -13.91 4.87 -17.66
C LEU A 69 -12.60 5.55 -18.11
N LEU A 70 -12.16 5.26 -19.34
CA LEU A 70 -10.90 5.81 -19.86
C LEU A 70 -11.01 7.27 -20.31
N THR A 71 -12.23 7.72 -20.65
CA THR A 71 -12.48 9.06 -21.19
C THR A 71 -13.04 10.02 -20.14
N ASP A 72 -13.62 9.51 -19.05
CA ASP A 72 -14.18 10.33 -17.98
C ASP A 72 -13.09 11.14 -17.24
N PRO A 73 -13.19 12.49 -17.20
CA PRO A 73 -12.18 13.34 -16.58
C PRO A 73 -11.97 13.08 -15.08
N LYS A 74 -13.04 12.80 -14.33
CA LYS A 74 -12.95 12.57 -12.87
C LYS A 74 -12.33 11.21 -12.57
N VAL A 75 -12.63 10.20 -13.39
CA VAL A 75 -11.96 8.88 -13.31
C VAL A 75 -10.47 9.04 -13.59
N ARG A 76 -10.08 9.82 -14.60
CA ARG A 76 -8.67 10.14 -14.87
C ARG A 76 -8.01 10.87 -13.68
N THR A 77 -8.66 11.88 -13.11
CA THR A 77 -8.16 12.57 -11.91
C THR A 77 -7.97 11.60 -10.74
N ARG A 78 -8.93 10.71 -10.49
CA ARG A 78 -8.82 9.67 -9.47
C ARG A 78 -7.59 8.79 -9.69
N GLN A 79 -7.40 8.29 -10.92
CA GLN A 79 -6.26 7.45 -11.25
C GLN A 79 -4.92 8.19 -11.12
N THR A 80 -4.86 9.46 -11.53
CA THR A 80 -3.65 10.28 -11.34
C THR A 80 -3.32 10.45 -9.87
N ALA A 81 -4.31 10.72 -9.02
CA ALA A 81 -4.12 10.85 -7.57
C ALA A 81 -3.61 9.54 -6.96
N ILE A 82 -4.21 8.40 -7.30
CA ILE A 82 -3.78 7.08 -6.81
C ILE A 82 -2.35 6.79 -7.24
N ARG A 83 -1.99 7.01 -8.53
CA ARG A 83 -0.63 6.77 -9.02
C ARG A 83 0.40 7.63 -8.29
N ALA A 84 0.12 8.93 -8.15
CA ALA A 84 1.02 9.86 -7.46
C ALA A 84 1.25 9.46 -5.99
N MET A 85 0.18 9.08 -5.30
CA MET A 85 0.26 8.67 -3.90
C MET A 85 0.93 7.31 -3.72
N ASN A 86 0.70 6.36 -4.64
CA ASN A 86 1.43 5.10 -4.64
C ASN A 86 2.93 5.33 -4.83
N THR A 87 3.33 6.23 -5.74
CA THR A 87 4.75 6.61 -5.89
C THR A 87 5.31 7.22 -4.59
N ALA A 88 4.57 8.09 -3.92
CA ALA A 88 5.01 8.69 -2.66
C ALA A 88 5.14 7.65 -1.54
N ILE A 89 4.14 6.76 -1.40
CA ILE A 89 4.14 5.67 -0.41
C ILE A 89 5.32 4.72 -0.66
N THR A 90 5.54 4.31 -1.91
CA THR A 90 6.68 3.48 -2.30
C THR A 90 7.99 4.12 -1.88
N ALA A 91 8.22 5.39 -2.24
CA ALA A 91 9.46 6.09 -1.90
C ALA A 91 9.70 6.20 -0.39
N VAL A 92 8.65 6.48 0.39
CA VAL A 92 8.74 6.56 1.86
C VAL A 92 9.09 5.21 2.47
N LEU A 93 8.42 4.14 2.04
CA LEU A 93 8.63 2.80 2.58
C LEU A 93 10.00 2.23 2.19
N GLU A 94 10.42 2.44 0.94
CA GLU A 94 11.76 2.02 0.46
C GLU A 94 12.89 2.76 1.18
N ALA A 95 12.71 4.06 1.50
CA ALA A 95 13.67 4.81 2.29
C ALA A 95 13.85 4.27 3.72
N GLU A 96 12.84 3.59 4.27
CA GLU A 96 12.88 2.90 5.56
C GLU A 96 13.32 1.43 5.44
N GLY A 97 13.75 1.01 4.24
CA GLY A 97 14.28 -0.32 3.96
C GLY A 97 13.23 -1.37 3.63
N HIS A 98 11.95 -1.02 3.51
CA HIS A 98 10.92 -1.96 3.08
C HIS A 98 11.00 -2.25 1.59
N ARG A 99 10.55 -3.44 1.19
CA ARG A 99 10.33 -3.77 -0.22
C ARG A 99 8.89 -3.50 -0.59
N VAL A 100 8.67 -2.80 -1.69
CA VAL A 100 7.34 -2.48 -2.19
C VAL A 100 7.22 -3.00 -3.62
N ARG A 101 6.23 -3.85 -3.87
CA ARG A 101 5.84 -4.24 -5.22
C ARG A 101 4.40 -3.84 -5.46
N LYS A 102 4.03 -3.59 -6.71
CA LYS A 102 2.61 -3.47 -7.06
C LYS A 102 1.96 -4.85 -6.89
N GLY A 103 0.74 -4.90 -6.35
CA GLY A 103 -0.10 -6.09 -6.48
C GLY A 103 -0.29 -6.40 -7.96
N GLU A 104 -0.31 -7.68 -8.33
CA GLU A 104 -0.60 -8.06 -9.72
C GLU A 104 -2.06 -7.71 -10.04
N ASP A 105 -2.25 -6.94 -11.10
CA ASP A 105 -3.53 -6.34 -11.48
C ASP A 105 -4.53 -7.41 -11.98
N LEU A 106 -5.71 -7.46 -11.35
CA LEU A 106 -6.95 -7.81 -12.04
C LEU A 106 -7.38 -6.55 -12.80
N ASP A 107 -7.03 -6.46 -14.08
CA ASP A 107 -7.29 -5.35 -15.02
C ASP A 107 -6.62 -3.99 -14.70
N ASP A 108 -6.03 -3.38 -15.71
CA ASP A 108 -5.42 -2.02 -15.72
C ASP A 108 -6.32 -0.88 -15.17
N LEU A 109 -7.60 -1.18 -14.93
CA LEU A 109 -8.61 -0.29 -14.35
C LEU A 109 -8.57 -0.25 -12.82
N TRP A 110 -7.93 -1.24 -12.17
CA TRP A 110 -7.82 -1.39 -10.72
C TRP A 110 -6.40 -1.11 -10.21
N VAL A 111 -5.84 0.04 -10.60
CA VAL A 111 -4.68 0.61 -9.92
C VAL A 111 -5.01 0.73 -8.43
N GLY A 112 -4.25 0.12 -7.52
CA GLY A 112 -4.56 0.38 -6.12
C GLY A 112 -3.57 -0.10 -5.09
N GLN A 113 -3.25 -1.39 -5.11
CA GLN A 113 -2.63 -2.01 -3.95
C GLN A 113 -1.12 -2.20 -4.11
N LEU A 114 -0.40 -1.82 -3.08
CA LEU A 114 1.03 -2.06 -2.89
C LEU A 114 1.19 -3.22 -1.92
N VAL A 115 2.02 -4.19 -2.29
CA VAL A 115 2.43 -5.27 -1.41
C VAL A 115 3.77 -4.89 -0.79
N VAL A 116 3.79 -4.84 0.53
CA VAL A 116 4.93 -4.39 1.33
C VAL A 116 5.47 -5.56 2.15
N THR A 117 6.77 -5.78 2.07
CA THR A 117 7.47 -6.79 2.88
C THR A 117 8.59 -6.17 3.71
N GLY A 118 9.04 -6.91 4.73
CA GLY A 118 10.10 -6.47 5.63
C GLY A 118 11.43 -6.19 4.91
N PRO A 119 12.36 -5.50 5.57
CA PRO A 119 13.70 -5.29 5.04
C PRO A 119 14.39 -6.62 4.76
N GLU A 120 15.16 -6.67 3.68
CA GLU A 120 15.94 -7.85 3.35
C GLU A 120 16.92 -8.11 4.49
N GLN A 121 16.80 -9.26 5.16
CA GLN A 121 17.87 -9.74 6.00
C GLN A 121 19.03 -10.05 5.05
N GLY A 122 20.00 -9.13 4.97
CA GLY A 122 21.29 -9.45 4.36
C GLY A 122 21.84 -10.74 4.98
N PRO A 123 22.67 -11.50 4.25
CA PRO A 123 23.16 -12.79 4.74
C PRO A 123 23.73 -12.60 6.14
N GLU A 124 23.21 -13.39 7.10
CA GLU A 124 23.80 -13.49 8.43
C GLU A 124 25.30 -13.66 8.23
N THR A 125 26.09 -12.66 8.61
CA THR A 125 27.54 -12.81 8.65
C THR A 125 27.82 -13.94 9.62
N GLU A 126 28.10 -15.10 9.05
CA GLU A 126 28.60 -16.31 9.67
C GLU A 126 29.70 -15.91 10.65
N ASN A 127 29.40 -16.03 11.93
CA ASN A 127 30.34 -15.75 12.99
C ASN A 127 31.40 -16.86 12.93
N PRO A 128 32.66 -16.60 12.55
CA PRO A 128 33.65 -17.67 12.46
C PRO A 128 33.88 -18.19 13.88
N ARG A 129 33.56 -19.48 14.09
CA ARG A 129 33.89 -20.18 15.34
C ARG A 129 35.38 -19.99 15.62
N PRO A 130 35.79 -19.64 16.84
CA PRO A 130 37.19 -19.68 17.20
C PRO A 130 37.66 -21.14 17.09
N ALA A 131 38.69 -21.37 16.28
CA ALA A 131 39.37 -22.65 16.22
C ALA A 131 39.97 -22.94 17.61
N VAL A 132 39.63 -24.11 18.15
CA VAL A 132 40.26 -24.70 19.33
C VAL A 132 41.37 -25.63 18.86
#